data_AF-A0AAW2ZJZ4-F1
#
_entry.id   AF-A0AAW2ZJZ4-F1
#
_cell.length_a   1.000
_cell.length_b   1.000
_cell.length_c   1.000
_cell.angle_alpha   90.00
_cell.angle_beta   90.00
_cell.angle_gamma   90.00
#
_symmetry.space_group_name_H-M   'P 1'
#
loop_
_entity.id
_entity.type
_entity.pdbx_description
1 polymer ?
#
loop_
_entity_poly.entity_id
_entity_poly.type
_entity_poly.pdbx_seq_one_letter_code
_entity_poly.pdbx_strand_id
1 'polypeptide(L)'
;MSRVQGAIDKSQVLMLYRNLLKAGNKFADYNFREYAVRITKEDFRNNQNDTDGKAVEKNYQYGLDQLQLMRRQSTINQMYAQKMSFMDPRVSDDIRKKDEMSVGSRTNEEDDEH
;
A
#
# COMPACT_ATOMS: atom_id res chain seq x y z
N MET A 1 -34.51 -10.29 -10.81
CA MET A 1 -33.45 -11.16 -11.36
C MET A 1 -32.50 -11.50 -10.23
N SER A 2 -32.56 -12.72 -9.73
CA SER A 2 -31.81 -13.16 -8.54
C SER A 2 -30.37 -13.48 -8.91
N ARG A 3 -29.40 -12.79 -8.29
CA ARG A 3 -27.97 -13.08 -8.44
C ARG A 3 -27.70 -14.36 -7.65
N VAL A 4 -27.32 -15.43 -8.32
CA VAL A 4 -26.97 -16.67 -7.64
C VAL A 4 -25.74 -16.41 -6.75
N GLN A 5 -25.96 -16.39 -5.43
CA GLN A 5 -24.93 -16.47 -4.40
C GLN A 5 -24.22 -17.82 -4.56
N GLY A 6 -22.93 -17.84 -4.93
CA GLY A 6 -22.14 -19.07 -4.90
C GLY A 6 -20.93 -19.15 -5.82
N ALA A 7 -20.81 -18.27 -6.82
CA ALA A 7 -19.64 -18.24 -7.69
C ALA A 7 -18.84 -16.96 -7.45
N ILE A 8 -17.55 -17.11 -7.16
CA ILE A 8 -16.62 -15.98 -7.12
C ILE A 8 -16.52 -15.41 -8.53
N ASP A 9 -16.87 -14.13 -8.65
CA ASP A 9 -16.78 -13.43 -9.92
C ASP A 9 -15.34 -12.93 -10.16
N LYS A 10 -14.96 -12.84 -11.44
CA LYS A 10 -13.68 -12.28 -11.88
C LYS A 10 -13.46 -10.86 -11.34
N SER A 11 -14.53 -10.08 -11.19
CA SER A 11 -14.46 -8.75 -10.59
C SER A 11 -13.98 -8.78 -9.14
N GLN A 12 -14.44 -9.75 -8.34
CA GLN A 12 -14.05 -9.93 -6.94
C GLN A 12 -12.58 -10.33 -6.84
N VAL A 13 -12.12 -11.25 -7.70
CA VAL A 13 -10.70 -11.66 -7.78
C VAL A 13 -9.81 -10.46 -8.12
N LEU A 14 -10.21 -9.64 -9.10
CA LEU A 14 -9.46 -8.44 -9.48
C LEU A 14 -9.44 -7.38 -8.37
N MET A 15 -10.54 -7.23 -7.64
CA MET A 15 -10.58 -6.34 -6.48
C MET A 15 -9.65 -6.84 -5.37
N LEU A 16 -9.63 -8.15 -5.09
CA LEU A 16 -8.73 -8.76 -4.13
C LEU A 16 -7.26 -8.53 -4.50
N TYR A 17 -6.90 -8.78 -5.76
CA TYR A 17 -5.57 -8.52 -6.29
C TYR A 17 -5.12 -7.06 -6.07
N ARG A 18 -5.97 -6.09 -6.47
CA ARG A 18 -5.68 -4.66 -6.27
C ARG A 18 -5.53 -4.31 -4.80
N ASN A 19 -6.36 -4.89 -3.93
CA ASN A 19 -6.31 -4.66 -2.50
C ASN A 19 -5.02 -5.22 -1.87
N LEU A 20 -4.58 -6.40 -2.29
CA LEU A 20 -3.31 -7.01 -1.86
C LEU A 20 -2.13 -6.15 -2.31
N LEU A 21 -2.07 -5.73 -3.57
CA LEU A 21 -1.03 -4.81 -4.05
C LEU A 21 -1.03 -3.49 -3.28
N LYS A 22 -2.21 -2.91 -3.01
CA LYS A 22 -2.32 -1.67 -2.22
C LYS A 22 -1.87 -1.88 -0.78
N ALA A 23 -2.15 -3.03 -0.16
CA ALA A 23 -1.68 -3.36 1.18
C ALA A 23 -0.16 -3.60 1.21
N GLY A 24 0.39 -4.33 0.25
CA GLY A 24 1.83 -4.55 0.09
C GLY A 24 2.62 -3.25 -0.13
N ASN A 25 2.03 -2.25 -0.80
CA ASN A 25 2.66 -0.94 -0.96
C ASN A 25 2.70 -0.08 0.31
N LYS A 26 1.99 -0.46 1.37
CA LYS A 26 2.00 0.28 2.64
C LYS A 26 3.19 -0.06 3.53
N PHE A 27 3.97 -1.10 3.22
CA PHE A 27 5.18 -1.40 4.00
C PHE A 27 6.20 -0.25 3.86
N ALA A 28 6.70 0.23 5.00
CA ALA A 28 7.72 1.26 5.06
C ALA A 28 9.09 0.72 4.63
N ASP A 29 9.37 -0.55 4.93
CA ASP A 29 10.55 -1.25 4.45
C ASP A 29 10.43 -1.60 2.96
N TYR A 30 11.46 -1.24 2.19
CA TYR A 30 11.55 -1.54 0.76
C TYR A 30 11.45 -3.04 0.48
N ASN A 31 12.19 -3.85 1.23
CA ASN A 31 12.27 -5.30 0.99
C ASN A 31 10.92 -5.97 1.22
N PHE A 32 10.20 -5.56 2.27
CA PHE A 32 8.86 -6.10 2.52
C PHE A 32 7.84 -5.65 1.50
N ARG A 33 7.91 -4.39 1.03
CA ARG A 33 7.04 -3.91 -0.04
C ARG A 33 7.27 -4.69 -1.34
N GLU A 34 8.52 -4.81 -1.79
CA GLU A 34 8.84 -5.52 -3.03
C GLU A 34 8.49 -7.01 -2.91
N TYR A 35 8.78 -7.64 -1.77
CA TYR A 35 8.40 -9.03 -1.52
C TYR A 35 6.88 -9.21 -1.60
N ALA A 36 6.11 -8.38 -0.90
CA ALA A 36 4.65 -8.45 -0.87
C ALA A 36 4.03 -8.27 -2.27
N VAL A 37 4.55 -7.31 -3.04
CA VAL A 37 4.11 -7.08 -4.43
C VAL A 37 4.47 -8.25 -5.32
N ARG A 38 5.70 -8.79 -5.21
CA ARG A 38 6.17 -9.92 -6.01
C ARG A 38 5.35 -11.17 -5.73
N ILE A 39 5.19 -11.55 -4.47
CA ILE A 39 4.47 -12.78 -4.10
C ILE A 39 2.99 -12.70 -4.51
N THR A 40 2.36 -11.53 -4.35
CA THR A 40 0.98 -11.32 -4.84
C THR A 40 0.89 -11.53 -6.34
N LYS A 41 1.83 -11.02 -7.14
CA LYS A 41 1.85 -11.25 -8.59
C LYS A 41 2.08 -12.71 -8.95
N GLU A 42 3.00 -13.35 -8.25
CA GLU A 42 3.38 -14.75 -8.46
C GLU A 42 2.20 -15.69 -8.16
N ASP A 43 1.56 -15.54 -7.00
CA ASP A 43 0.41 -16.33 -6.61
C ASP A 43 -0.76 -16.20 -7.60
N PHE A 44 -1.08 -14.97 -8.01
CA PHE A 44 -2.17 -14.76 -8.97
C PHE A 44 -1.83 -15.30 -10.36
N ARG A 45 -0.55 -15.24 -10.78
CA ARG A 45 -0.11 -15.81 -12.06
C ARG A 45 -0.14 -17.34 -12.03
N ASN A 46 0.24 -17.95 -10.90
CA ASN A 46 0.27 -19.40 -10.74
C ASN A 46 -1.15 -20.00 -10.77
N ASN A 47 -2.14 -19.30 -10.20
CA ASN A 47 -3.52 -19.77 -10.13
C ASN A 47 -4.43 -19.20 -11.24
N GLN A 48 -3.88 -18.50 -12.25
CA GLN A 48 -4.69 -17.79 -13.27
C GLN A 48 -5.50 -18.71 -14.19
N ASN A 49 -5.04 -19.96 -14.36
CA ASN A 49 -5.64 -20.95 -15.26
C ASN A 49 -6.46 -22.01 -14.52
N ASP A 50 -6.66 -21.84 -13.20
CA ASP A 50 -7.45 -22.77 -12.42
C ASP A 50 -8.93 -22.65 -12.80
N THR A 51 -9.47 -23.72 -13.39
CA THR A 51 -10.87 -23.80 -13.81
C THR A 51 -11.76 -24.55 -12.79
N ASP A 52 -11.16 -25.15 -11.76
CA ASP A 52 -11.92 -25.80 -10.68
C ASP A 52 -12.50 -24.75 -9.72
N GLY A 53 -13.83 -24.64 -9.67
CA GLY A 53 -14.52 -23.71 -8.79
C GLY A 53 -14.19 -23.89 -7.30
N LYS A 54 -13.87 -25.11 -6.84
CA LYS A 54 -13.44 -25.34 -5.45
C LYS A 54 -12.04 -24.80 -5.18
N ALA A 55 -11.14 -24.95 -6.14
CA ALA A 55 -9.78 -24.40 -6.05
C ALA A 55 -9.83 -22.86 -6.05
N VAL A 56 -10.65 -22.26 -6.91
CA VAL A 56 -10.86 -20.81 -6.96
C VAL A 56 -11.41 -20.28 -5.63
N GLU A 57 -12.41 -20.95 -5.04
CA GLU A 57 -12.94 -20.58 -3.73
C GLU A 57 -11.86 -20.63 -2.64
N LYS A 58 -11.13 -21.74 -2.56
CA LYS A 58 -10.04 -21.91 -1.59
C LYS A 58 -8.97 -20.81 -1.74
N ASN A 59 -8.54 -20.55 -2.97
CA ASN A 59 -7.51 -19.55 -3.26
C ASN A 59 -7.98 -18.12 -2.94
N TYR A 60 -9.26 -17.82 -3.18
CA TYR A 60 -9.83 -16.54 -2.83
C TYR A 60 -9.92 -16.34 -1.32
N GLN A 61 -10.37 -17.35 -0.57
CA GLN A 61 -10.39 -17.28 0.90
C GLN A 61 -8.97 -17.11 1.45
N TYR A 62 -8.00 -17.85 0.92
CA TYR A 62 -6.60 -17.67 1.26
C TYR A 62 -6.12 -16.23 1.00
N GLY A 63 -6.45 -15.66 -0.16
CA GLY A 63 -6.09 -14.29 -0.48
C GLY A 63 -6.75 -13.25 0.44
N LEU A 64 -7.97 -13.49 0.91
CA LEU A 64 -8.62 -12.64 1.92
C LEU A 64 -7.86 -12.67 3.27
N ASP A 65 -7.41 -13.84 3.70
CA ASP A 65 -6.60 -14.00 4.91
C ASP A 65 -5.25 -13.28 4.76
N GLN A 66 -4.59 -13.43 3.61
CA GLN A 66 -3.35 -12.72 3.30
C GLN A 66 -3.55 -11.21 3.29
N LEU A 67 -4.68 -10.71 2.79
CA LEU A 67 -4.99 -9.29 2.81
C LEU A 67 -5.09 -8.74 4.24
N GLN A 68 -5.75 -9.48 5.14
CA GLN A 68 -5.83 -9.10 6.55
C GLN A 68 -4.45 -9.14 7.23
N LEU A 69 -3.64 -10.16 6.93
CA LEU A 69 -2.28 -10.27 7.44
C LEU A 69 -1.40 -9.10 6.98
N MET A 70 -1.37 -8.82 5.68
CA MET A 70 -0.60 -7.71 5.10
C MET A 70 -1.00 -6.37 5.70
N ARG A 71 -2.30 -6.11 5.90
CA ARG A 71 -2.77 -4.88 6.55
C ARG A 71 -2.19 -4.75 7.96
N ARG A 72 -2.32 -5.79 8.80
CA ARG A 72 -1.77 -5.80 10.16
C ARG A 72 -0.26 -5.59 10.16
N GLN A 73 0.45 -6.34 9.32
CA GLN A 73 1.91 -6.30 9.30
C GLN A 73 2.45 -4.98 8.74
N SER A 74 1.77 -4.38 7.76
CA SER A 74 2.13 -3.05 7.25
C SER A 74 1.98 -1.98 8.34
N THR A 75 0.90 -2.02 9.13
CA THR A 75 0.69 -1.11 10.25
C THR A 75 1.78 -1.28 11.32
N ILE A 76 2.09 -2.52 11.71
CA ILE A 76 3.15 -2.81 12.68
C ILE A 76 4.50 -2.30 12.16
N ASN A 77 4.82 -2.61 10.90
CA ASN A 77 6.06 -2.16 10.27
C ASN A 77 6.18 -0.63 10.26
N GLN A 78 5.09 0.09 9.96
CA GLN A 78 5.05 1.55 10.04
C GLN A 78 5.28 2.08 11.45
N MET A 79 4.67 1.47 12.48
CA MET A 79 4.85 1.88 13.88
C MET A 79 6.32 1.78 14.33
N TYR A 80 7.01 0.72 13.93
CA TYR A 80 8.43 0.54 14.25
C TYR A 80 9.36 1.36 13.34
N ALA A 81 8.98 1.59 12.09
CA ALA A 81 9.73 2.47 11.19
C ALA A 81 9.67 3.93 11.63
N GLN A 82 8.51 4.41 12.12
CA GLN A 82 8.36 5.75 12.69
C GLN A 82 9.16 5.95 13.98
N LYS A 83 9.49 4.87 14.69
CA LYS A 83 10.35 4.91 15.88
C LYS A 83 11.85 4.99 15.55
N MET A 84 12.24 4.87 14.27
CA MET A 84 13.62 5.03 13.83
C MET A 84 13.94 6.50 13.55
N SER A 85 14.50 7.15 14.58
CA SER A 85 15.46 8.27 14.58
C SER A 85 15.28 9.46 13.62
N PHE A 86 15.35 10.66 14.18
CA PHE A 86 15.38 11.99 13.54
C PHE A 86 16.48 12.22 12.48
N MET A 87 17.28 11.20 12.16
CA MET A 87 18.35 11.20 11.18
C MET A 87 18.05 10.28 9.96
N ASP A 88 16.84 9.72 9.83
CA ASP A 88 16.46 8.98 8.61
C ASP A 88 16.28 9.98 7.43
N PRO A 89 17.00 9.80 6.30
CA PRO A 89 16.90 10.67 5.12
C PRO A 89 15.48 10.82 4.56
N ARG A 90 14.56 9.88 4.86
CA ARG A 90 13.16 9.91 4.42
C ARG A 90 12.27 10.79 5.30
N VAL A 91 12.69 11.15 6.51
CA VAL A 91 12.04 12.19 7.33
C VAL A 91 12.38 13.58 6.78
N SER A 92 13.54 13.74 6.16
CA SER A 92 14.04 15.01 5.63
C SER A 92 13.20 15.52 4.44
N ASP A 93 12.73 14.62 3.58
CA ASP A 93 11.99 15.00 2.37
C ASP A 93 10.55 15.48 2.68
N ASP A 94 9.92 14.93 3.72
CA ASP A 94 8.60 15.39 4.19
C ASP A 94 8.68 16.73 4.95
N ILE A 95 9.83 17.05 5.58
CA ILE A 95 10.07 18.35 6.23
C ILE A 95 10.40 19.43 5.19
N ARG A 96 11.23 19.12 4.17
CA ARG A 96 11.55 20.06 3.07
C ARG A 96 10.30 20.63 2.40
N LYS A 97 9.27 19.81 2.21
CA LYS A 97 8.04 20.24 1.56
C LYS A 97 7.15 21.16 2.40
N LYS A 98 7.30 21.16 3.74
CA LYS A 98 6.55 22.04 4.64
C LYS A 98 7.19 23.42 4.77
N ASP A 99 8.52 23.51 4.74
CA ASP A 99 9.22 24.79 4.84
C ASP A 99 9.11 25.60 3.53
N GLU A 100 9.08 24.95 2.37
CA GLU A 100 8.88 25.60 1.07
C GLU A 100 7.50 26.28 0.93
N MET A 101 6.47 25.83 1.67
CA MET A 101 5.14 26.46 1.68
C MET A 101 5.00 27.60 2.71
N SER A 102 5.99 27.80 3.59
CA SER A 102 5.94 28.80 4.67
C SER A 102 6.69 30.10 4.33
N VAL A 103 7.66 30.08 3.41
CA VAL A 103 8.57 31.21 3.13
C VAL A 103 8.00 32.20 2.08
N GLY A 104 6.80 31.97 1.54
CA GLY A 104 6.25 32.74 0.41
C GLY A 104 5.60 34.11 0.71
N SER A 105 5.63 34.64 1.93
CA SER A 105 4.94 35.90 2.25
C SER A 105 5.63 36.72 3.35
N ARG A 106 6.61 37.55 2.97
CA ARG A 106 7.22 38.73 3.64
C ARG A 106 8.69 38.74 3.17
N THR A 107 9.11 39.63 2.29
CA THR A 107 9.32 41.06 2.57
C THR A 107 9.33 41.87 1.28
N ASN A 108 8.67 43.03 1.27
CA ASN A 108 9.01 44.17 0.41
C ASN A 108 8.59 45.40 1.21
N GLU A 109 9.53 45.99 1.93
CA GLU A 109 9.49 47.36 2.46
C GLU A 109 10.85 47.60 3.14
N GLU A 110 11.87 47.77 2.31
CA GLU A 110 13.06 48.53 2.66
C GLU A 110 13.19 49.66 1.63
N ASP A 111 13.67 50.80 2.13
CA ASP A 111 14.20 51.96 1.40
C ASP A 111 13.25 53.16 1.20
N ASP A 112 13.29 54.08 2.16
CA ASP A 112 13.34 55.53 1.88
C ASP A 112 14.09 56.23 3.03
N GLU A 113 15.42 56.33 2.88
CA GLU A 113 16.24 57.34 3.55
C GLU A 113 16.14 58.66 2.78
N HIS A 114 15.65 59.72 3.41
CA HIS A 114 16.09 61.10 3.22
C HIS A 114 15.79 61.97 4.45
#